data_AF-R9KIL0-F1
#
_entry.id   AF-R9KIL0-F1
#
_cell.length_a   1.000
_cell.length_b   1.000
_cell.length_c   1.000
_cell.angle_alpha   90.00
_cell.angle_beta   90.00
_cell.angle_gamma   90.00
#
_symmetry.space_group_name_H-M   'P 1'
#
loop_
_entity.id
_entity.type
_entity.pdbx_description
1 polymer ?
#
loop_
_entity_poly.entity_id
_entity_poly.type
_entity_poly.pdbx_seq_one_letter_code
_entity_poly.pdbx_strand_id
1 'polypeptide(L)'
;MEHASLFNNSRFCAICRGSLPDDYEDELCPFCKENQLFSEVKDYIRSKDVTEYQVAEYFNIPRRLVKKWIMEGRIEYKEDEERLDTLHCSNCGVPITFGHLCQKCYREMNNLERAGFAAFQAGSDDNRMRFLEKGDSSKEK
;
A
#
# COMPACT_ATOMS: atom_id res chain seq x y z
N MET A 1 -22.08 36.40 44.59
CA MET A 1 -21.90 36.25 43.13
C MET A 1 -21.73 34.77 42.89
N GLU A 2 -22.79 34.13 42.43
CA GLU A 2 -22.79 32.70 42.13
C GLU A 2 -21.85 32.47 40.95
N HIS A 3 -20.82 31.66 41.16
CA HIS A 3 -19.99 31.15 40.09
C HIS A 3 -20.82 30.11 39.34
N ALA A 4 -21.68 30.55 38.43
CA ALA A 4 -22.28 29.67 37.44
C ALA A 4 -21.14 29.04 36.65
N SER A 5 -20.99 27.72 36.76
CA SER A 5 -20.09 26.94 35.90
C SER A 5 -20.39 27.29 34.44
N LEU A 6 -19.51 28.08 33.82
CA LEU A 6 -19.52 28.44 32.40
C LEU A 6 -19.16 27.25 31.49
N PHE A 7 -19.04 26.05 32.05
CA PHE A 7 -18.78 24.83 31.31
C PHE A 7 -20.12 24.26 30.87
N ASN A 8 -20.66 24.85 29.81
CA ASN A 8 -21.70 24.21 28.99
C ASN A 8 -21.25 22.78 28.69
N ASN A 9 -22.19 21.84 28.73
CA ASN A 9 -22.03 20.44 28.38
C ASN A 9 -21.61 20.27 26.90
N SER A 10 -20.39 20.67 26.56
CA SER A 10 -19.88 20.61 25.20
C SER A 10 -19.75 19.15 24.79
N ARG A 11 -20.54 18.75 23.79
CA ARG A 11 -20.42 17.44 23.18
C ARG A 11 -19.31 17.45 22.14
N PHE A 12 -18.63 16.31 21.99
CA PHE A 12 -17.53 16.17 21.05
C PHE A 12 -17.70 14.89 20.22
N CYS A 13 -17.27 14.94 18.97
CA CYS A 13 -17.28 13.78 18.09
C CYS A 13 -16.34 12.68 18.62
N ALA A 14 -16.82 11.42 18.66
CA ALA A 14 -16.01 10.30 19.17
C ALA A 14 -14.73 10.02 18.33
N ILE A 15 -14.74 10.35 17.03
CA ILE A 15 -13.62 10.08 16.11
C ILE A 15 -12.65 11.26 16.03
N CYS A 16 -13.14 12.46 15.68
CA CYS A 16 -12.27 13.61 15.46
C CYS A 16 -12.16 14.56 16.66
N ARG A 17 -12.95 14.34 17.73
CA ARG A 17 -13.06 15.21 18.91
C ARG A 17 -13.39 16.68 18.61
N GLY A 18 -13.92 16.97 17.41
CA GLY A 18 -14.47 18.28 17.09
C GLY A 18 -15.69 18.58 17.95
N SER A 19 -15.88 19.84 18.34
CA SER A 19 -17.04 20.28 19.11
C SER A 19 -18.31 20.08 18.30
N LEU A 20 -19.29 19.41 18.90
CA LEU A 20 -20.63 19.23 18.38
C LEU A 20 -21.55 20.29 19.02
N PRO A 21 -22.55 20.81 18.29
CA PRO A 21 -23.61 21.61 18.88
C PRO A 21 -24.32 20.84 20.00
N ASP A 22 -24.79 21.54 21.03
CA ASP A 22 -25.47 20.91 22.18
C ASP A 22 -26.79 20.23 21.76
N ASP A 23 -27.44 20.71 20.71
CA ASP A 23 -28.69 20.16 20.14
C ASP A 23 -28.47 18.96 19.20
N TYR A 24 -27.22 18.53 19.00
CA TYR A 24 -26.90 17.45 18.08
C TYR A 24 -27.05 16.08 18.76
N GLU A 25 -27.93 15.24 18.23
CA GLU A 25 -28.31 13.95 18.83
C GLU A 25 -27.28 12.84 18.60
N ASP A 26 -26.53 12.89 17.50
CA ASP A 26 -25.56 11.85 17.12
C ASP A 26 -24.20 12.05 17.83
N GLU A 27 -23.50 10.95 18.14
CA GLU A 27 -22.16 10.98 18.77
C GLU A 27 -21.02 11.31 17.78
N LEU A 28 -21.33 11.30 16.48
CA LEU A 28 -20.39 11.51 15.39
C LEU A 28 -20.75 12.75 14.59
N CYS A 29 -19.77 13.60 14.32
CA CYS A 29 -19.99 14.74 13.43
C CYS A 29 -20.37 14.26 12.02
N PRO A 30 -21.10 15.08 11.24
CA PRO A 30 -21.57 14.69 9.91
C PRO A 30 -20.45 14.18 9.00
N PHE A 31 -19.28 14.81 9.08
CA PHE A 31 -18.09 14.39 8.32
C PHE A 31 -17.60 13.00 8.71
N CYS A 32 -17.53 12.70 10.01
CA CYS A 32 -17.09 11.39 10.49
C CYS A 32 -18.12 10.30 10.17
N LYS A 33 -19.41 10.63 10.21
CA LYS A 33 -20.50 9.73 9.81
C LYS A 33 -20.42 9.39 8.33
N GLU A 34 -20.20 10.38 7.47
CA GLU A 34 -19.96 10.16 6.04
C GLU A 34 -18.71 9.33 5.78
N ASN A 35 -17.64 9.57 6.55
CA ASN A 35 -16.38 8.85 6.38
C ASN A 35 -16.49 7.38 6.83
N GLN A 36 -17.32 7.09 7.83
CA GLN A 36 -17.64 5.71 8.22
C GLN A 36 -18.42 5.00 7.12
N LEU A 37 -19.48 5.63 6.58
CA LEU A 37 -20.23 5.08 5.45
C LEU A 37 -19.33 4.83 4.24
N PHE A 38 -18.40 5.75 3.96
CA PHE A 38 -17.42 5.58 2.89
C PHE A 38 -16.54 4.35 3.10
N SER A 39 -16.02 4.14 4.31
CA SER A 39 -15.21 2.95 4.64
C SER A 39 -15.99 1.66 4.45
N GLU A 40 -17.24 1.60 4.93
CA GLU A 40 -18.11 0.42 4.77
C GLU A 40 -18.39 0.12 3.30
N VAL A 41 -18.68 1.15 2.49
CA VAL A 41 -18.87 1.01 1.04
C VAL A 41 -17.60 0.51 0.36
N LYS A 42 -16.43 1.04 0.74
CA LYS A 42 -15.14 0.64 0.18
C LYS A 42 -14.83 -0.84 0.48
N ASP A 43 -15.07 -1.27 1.71
CA ASP A 43 -14.85 -2.66 2.10
C ASP A 43 -15.85 -3.62 1.44
N TYR A 44 -17.08 -3.16 1.20
CA TYR A 44 -18.08 -3.90 0.44
C TYR A 44 -17.66 -4.12 -1.02
N ILE A 45 -17.15 -3.08 -1.69
CA ILE A 45 -16.65 -3.15 -3.08
C ILE A 45 -15.36 -3.99 -3.17
N ARG A 46 -14.53 -4.03 -2.12
CA ARG A 46 -13.32 -4.86 -2.10
C ARG A 46 -13.59 -6.34 -1.86
N SER A 47 -14.59 -6.64 -1.03
CA SER A 47 -14.92 -8.02 -0.63
C SER A 47 -15.81 -8.74 -1.64
N LYS A 48 -16.57 -8.00 -2.46
CA LYS A 48 -17.48 -8.55 -3.47
C LYS A 48 -17.31 -7.83 -4.79
N ASP A 49 -17.44 -8.57 -5.88
CA ASP A 49 -17.53 -7.96 -7.21
C ASP A 49 -18.95 -7.43 -7.44
N VAL A 50 -19.15 -6.15 -7.10
CA VAL A 50 -20.46 -5.50 -7.07
C VAL A 50 -20.49 -4.28 -7.97
N THR A 51 -21.60 -4.12 -8.68
CA THR A 51 -21.82 -2.93 -9.51
C THR A 51 -22.25 -1.73 -8.67
N GLU A 52 -22.05 -0.52 -9.18
CA GLU A 52 -22.49 0.74 -8.57
C GLU A 52 -23.98 0.72 -8.17
N TYR A 53 -24.81 -0.02 -8.92
CA TYR A 53 -26.24 -0.18 -8.66
C TYR A 53 -26.49 -0.95 -7.37
N GLN A 54 -25.83 -2.10 -7.21
CA GLN A 54 -26.00 -2.94 -6.03
C GLN A 54 -25.51 -2.25 -4.76
N VAL A 55 -24.42 -1.49 -4.87
CA VAL A 55 -23.90 -0.67 -3.75
C VAL A 55 -24.91 0.41 -3.37
N ALA A 56 -25.47 1.11 -4.36
CA ALA A 56 -26.45 2.16 -4.11
C ALA A 56 -27.74 1.64 -3.45
N GLU A 57 -28.22 0.46 -3.86
CA GLU A 57 -29.39 -0.18 -3.25
C GLU A 57 -29.10 -0.67 -1.82
N TYR A 58 -27.94 -1.31 -1.60
CA TYR A 58 -27.59 -1.88 -0.30
C TYR A 58 -27.40 -0.80 0.78
N PHE A 59 -26.70 0.29 0.44
CA PHE A 59 -26.43 1.40 1.37
C PHE A 59 -27.47 2.52 1.30
N ASN A 60 -28.47 2.41 0.41
CA ASN A 60 -29.49 3.43 0.15
C ASN A 60 -28.89 4.82 -0.13
N ILE A 61 -27.80 4.86 -0.90
CA ILE A 61 -27.09 6.08 -1.29
C ILE A 61 -27.26 6.37 -2.79
N PRO A 62 -27.23 7.64 -3.22
CA PRO A 62 -27.36 7.97 -4.62
C PRO A 62 -26.17 7.45 -5.43
N ARG A 63 -26.44 6.78 -6.56
CA ARG A 63 -25.42 6.25 -7.49
C ARG A 63 -24.37 7.29 -7.91
N ARG A 64 -24.78 8.57 -8.02
CA ARG A 64 -23.87 9.68 -8.37
C ARG A 64 -22.75 9.84 -7.36
N LEU A 65 -23.00 9.56 -6.07
CA LEU A 65 -22.01 9.65 -5.01
C LEU A 65 -20.96 8.55 -5.14
N VAL A 66 -21.39 7.31 -5.39
CA VAL A 66 -20.49 6.18 -5.65
C VAL A 66 -19.62 6.45 -6.87
N LYS A 67 -20.23 6.92 -7.96
CA LYS A 67 -19.49 7.34 -9.17
C LYS A 67 -18.48 8.45 -8.89
N LYS A 68 -18.85 9.44 -8.08
CA LYS A 68 -17.94 10.54 -7.70
C LYS A 68 -16.72 10.00 -6.96
N TRP A 69 -16.90 9.08 -6.02
CA TRP A 69 -15.77 8.47 -5.30
C TRP A 69 -14.86 7.63 -6.20
N ILE A 70 -15.42 6.95 -7.19
CA ILE A 70 -14.63 6.23 -8.21
C ILE A 70 -13.87 7.20 -9.10
N MET A 71 -14.53 8.26 -9.61
CA MET A 71 -13.89 9.28 -10.46
C MET A 71 -12.80 10.07 -9.72
N GLU A 72 -12.95 10.28 -8.41
CA GLU A 72 -11.94 10.90 -7.55
C GLU A 72 -10.77 9.96 -7.21
N GLY A 73 -10.82 8.68 -7.62
CA GLY A 73 -9.80 7.67 -7.28
C GLY A 73 -9.79 7.26 -5.81
N ARG A 74 -10.86 7.56 -5.07
CA ARG A 74 -10.97 7.19 -3.63
C ARG A 74 -11.37 5.72 -3.46
N ILE A 75 -12.00 5.13 -4.46
CA ILE A 75 -12.43 3.72 -4.53
C ILE A 75 -11.97 3.17 -5.89
N GLU A 76 -11.33 2.01 -5.86
CA GLU A 76 -10.92 1.26 -7.05
C GLU A 76 -11.60 -0.10 -7.02
N TYR A 77 -12.03 -0.56 -8.19
CA TYR A 77 -12.48 -1.93 -8.37
C TYR A 77 -11.29 -2.87 -8.27
N LYS A 78 -11.55 -4.12 -7.87
CA LYS A 78 -10.56 -5.17 -7.99
C LYS A 78 -10.22 -5.31 -9.47
N GLU A 79 -9.01 -4.93 -9.86
CA GLU A 79 -8.44 -5.46 -11.09
C GLU A 79 -8.22 -6.95 -10.84
N ASP A 80 -8.69 -7.81 -11.75
CA ASP A 80 -8.41 -9.25 -11.69
C ASP A 80 -6.89 -9.46 -11.69
N GLU A 81 -6.32 -9.54 -10.48
CA GLU A 81 -4.92 -9.80 -10.20
C GLU A 81 -4.47 -11.15 -10.82
N GLU A 82 -5.44 -11.98 -11.22
CA GLU A 82 -5.28 -13.25 -11.94
C GLU A 82 -4.60 -13.13 -13.32
N ARG A 83 -4.43 -11.92 -13.88
CA ARG A 83 -3.72 -11.77 -15.17
C ARG A 83 -2.20 -11.68 -15.07
N LEU A 84 -1.62 -11.87 -13.88
CA LEU A 84 -0.16 -11.88 -13.67
C LEU A 84 0.43 -13.28 -13.41
N ASP A 85 -0.38 -14.33 -13.43
CA ASP A 85 0.02 -15.61 -12.83
C ASP A 85 0.51 -16.72 -13.78
N THR A 86 0.75 -16.46 -15.06
CA THR A 86 1.20 -17.55 -15.96
C THR A 86 2.27 -17.15 -16.97
N LEU A 87 3.26 -16.36 -16.55
CA LEU A 87 4.53 -16.32 -17.28
C LEU A 87 5.26 -17.64 -17.02
N HIS A 88 5.27 -18.53 -18.01
CA HIS A 88 5.98 -19.81 -17.98
C HIS A 88 7.13 -19.81 -18.99
N CYS A 89 8.22 -20.48 -18.64
CA CYS A 89 9.36 -20.67 -19.53
C CYS A 89 8.96 -21.41 -20.81
N SER A 90 9.25 -20.86 -21.98
CA SER A 90 8.93 -21.48 -23.27
C SER A 90 9.64 -22.82 -23.52
N ASN A 91 10.73 -23.12 -22.79
CA ASN A 91 11.51 -24.35 -22.97
C ASN A 91 11.16 -25.47 -21.97
N CYS A 92 10.79 -25.13 -20.74
CA CYS A 92 10.56 -26.13 -19.68
C CYS A 92 9.24 -25.95 -18.90
N GLY A 93 8.47 -24.90 -19.19
CA GLY A 93 7.16 -24.67 -18.58
C GLY A 93 7.20 -24.25 -17.10
N VAL A 94 8.38 -24.02 -16.51
CA VAL A 94 8.49 -23.54 -15.12
C VAL A 94 7.99 -22.10 -15.02
N PRO A 95 7.24 -21.72 -13.96
CA PRO A 95 6.82 -20.33 -13.76
C PRO A 95 8.05 -19.42 -13.62
N ILE A 96 8.00 -18.26 -14.28
CA ILE A 96 9.05 -17.26 -14.30
C ILE A 96 8.48 -15.90 -13.90
N THR A 97 9.31 -15.11 -13.21
CA THR A 97 8.92 -13.77 -12.73
C THR A 97 9.01 -12.71 -13.83
N PHE A 98 9.84 -12.92 -14.84
CA PHE A 98 10.01 -12.04 -15.99
C PHE A 98 10.69 -12.77 -17.16
N GLY A 99 10.48 -12.29 -18.39
CA GLY A 99 11.07 -12.85 -19.61
C GLY A 99 10.29 -14.02 -20.21
N HIS A 100 10.92 -14.77 -21.13
CA HIS A 100 10.32 -15.94 -21.81
C HIS A 100 11.06 -17.26 -21.51
N LEU A 101 12.23 -17.20 -20.85
CA LEU A 101 13.01 -18.38 -20.45
C LEU A 101 13.41 -18.25 -18.98
N CYS A 102 13.45 -19.37 -18.26
CA CYS A 102 14.01 -19.41 -16.91
C CYS A 102 15.54 -19.29 -16.95
N GLN A 103 16.14 -18.94 -15.80
CA GLN A 103 17.59 -18.75 -15.67
C GLN A 103 18.41 -19.98 -16.13
N LYS A 104 17.87 -21.20 -15.97
CA LYS A 104 18.53 -22.44 -16.41
C LYS A 104 18.54 -22.55 -17.93
N CYS A 105 17.37 -22.50 -18.57
CA CYS A 105 17.25 -22.62 -20.03
C CYS A 105 17.92 -21.45 -20.76
N TYR A 106 17.92 -20.24 -20.19
CA TYR A 106 18.66 -19.11 -20.74
C TYR A 106 20.19 -19.35 -20.74
N ARG A 107 20.72 -19.99 -19.70
CA ARG A 107 22.16 -20.32 -19.60
C ARG A 107 22.56 -21.45 -20.55
N GLU A 108 21.74 -22.48 -20.66
CA GLU A 108 21.95 -23.60 -21.61
C GLU A 108 21.94 -23.09 -23.06
N MET A 109 20.93 -22.29 -23.43
CA MET A 109 20.78 -21.79 -24.79
C MET A 109 21.90 -20.81 -25.19
N ASN A 110 22.41 -20.01 -24.25
CA ASN A 110 23.50 -19.07 -24.49
C ASN A 110 24.89 -19.67 -24.20
N ASN A 111 24.99 -20.99 -23.94
CA ASN A 111 26.24 -21.68 -23.61
C ASN A 111 27.06 -20.96 -22.52
N LEU A 112 26.35 -20.38 -21.54
CA LEU A 112 26.93 -19.53 -20.51
C LEU A 112 27.60 -20.34 -19.38
N GLU A 113 27.48 -21.66 -19.40
CA GLU A 113 28.23 -22.56 -18.50
C GLU A 113 29.75 -22.36 -18.60
N ARG A 114 30.24 -21.82 -19.72
CA ARG A 114 31.67 -21.55 -19.93
C ARG A 114 32.11 -20.13 -19.53
N ALA A 115 31.18 -19.20 -19.31
CA ALA A 115 31.50 -17.85 -18.86
C ALA A 115 31.54 -17.83 -17.32
N GLY A 116 32.69 -18.25 -16.79
CA GLY A 116 32.94 -18.39 -15.36
C GLY A 116 32.59 -17.15 -14.55
N PHE A 117 31.71 -17.33 -13.58
CA PHE A 117 31.70 -16.55 -12.35
C PHE A 117 31.99 -17.51 -11.21
N ALA A 118 33.11 -17.28 -10.52
CA ALA A 118 33.47 -17.98 -9.31
C ALA A 118 32.29 -17.94 -8.34
N ALA A 119 31.76 -19.11 -7.99
CA ALA A 119 30.95 -19.24 -6.80
C ALA A 119 31.75 -18.65 -5.64
N PHE A 120 31.13 -17.72 -4.92
CA PHE A 120 31.68 -17.11 -3.70
C PHE A 120 32.22 -18.22 -2.80
N GLN A 121 33.54 -18.42 -2.80
CA GLN A 121 34.18 -19.20 -1.75
C GLN A 121 34.11 -18.33 -0.50
N ALA A 122 33.20 -18.68 0.40
CA ALA A 122 33.15 -18.15 1.74
C ALA A 122 34.46 -18.54 2.44
N GLY A 123 35.42 -17.60 2.49
CA GLY A 123 36.65 -17.77 3.25
C GLY A 123 37.83 -16.99 2.68
N SER A 124 37.95 -15.71 3.05
CA SER A 124 39.24 -15.02 3.23
C SER A 124 38.97 -13.62 3.78
N ASP A 125 39.10 -13.46 5.10
CA ASP A 125 39.32 -12.17 5.74
C ASP A 125 40.61 -11.55 5.22
N ASP A 126 40.52 -10.57 4.32
CA ASP A 126 41.45 -9.43 4.31
C ASP A 126 40.80 -8.25 3.60
N ASN A 127 39.96 -7.51 4.32
CA ASN A 127 39.22 -6.38 3.78
C ASN A 127 40.05 -5.10 3.86
N ARG A 128 41.18 -5.05 3.12
CA ARG A 128 42.04 -3.85 3.04
C ARG A 128 41.73 -3.06 1.77
N MET A 129 40.72 -2.19 1.85
CA MET A 129 40.34 -1.26 0.78
C MET A 129 41.45 -0.20 0.57
N ARG A 130 42.00 -0.18 -0.64
CA ARG A 130 43.26 0.49 -1.03
C ARG A 130 43.16 2.01 -1.21
N PHE A 131 42.43 2.76 -0.37
CA PHE A 131 42.24 4.20 -0.64
C PHE A 131 42.06 5.13 0.57
N LEU A 132 42.62 4.81 1.73
CA LEU A 132 42.76 5.78 2.83
C LEU A 132 44.18 5.73 3.42
N GLU A 133 45.14 6.26 2.67
CA GLU A 133 46.39 6.72 3.28
C GLU A 133 46.67 8.12 2.75
N LYS A 134 46.03 9.11 3.37
CA LYS A 134 46.43 10.51 3.24
C LYS A 134 46.14 11.27 4.53
N GLY A 135 47.21 11.48 5.28
CA GLY A 135 47.36 12.65 6.14
C GLY A 135 47.48 12.33 7.62
N ASP A 136 48.71 12.14 8.09
CA ASP A 136 49.10 12.66 9.39
C ASP A 136 50.40 13.43 9.26
N SER A 137 50.25 14.74 9.18
CA SER A 137 51.26 15.72 9.56
C SER A 137 51.36 15.73 11.08
N SER A 138 52.42 15.13 11.62
CA SER A 138 52.96 15.46 12.94
C SER A 138 54.45 15.15 12.93
N LYS A 139 55.25 16.16 12.56
CA LYS A 139 56.70 16.13 12.76
C LYS A 139 56.99 16.90 14.04
N GLU A 140 57.34 16.14 15.06
CA GLU A 140 58.02 16.58 16.26
C GLU A 140 59.43 17.09 15.91
N LYS A 141 59.69 18.37 16.17
CA LYS A 141 60.91 18.93 16.77
C LYS A 141 60.91 20.46 16.71
#